data_AF-A0A3D5RU47-F1
#
_entry.id   AF-A0A3D5RU47-F1
#
_cell.length_a   1.000
_cell.length_b   1.000
_cell.length_c   1.000
_cell.angle_alpha   90.00
_cell.angle_beta   90.00
_cell.angle_gamma   90.00
#
_symmetry.space_group_name_H-M   'P 1'
#
loop_
_entity.id
_entity.type
_entity.pdbx_description
1 polymer ?
#
loop_
_entity_poly.entity_id
_entity_poly.type
_entity_poly.pdbx_seq_one_letter_code
_entity_poly.pdbx_strand_id
1 'polypeptide(L)'
;MENQKNDQRLQETIGWIGMILVQCASFPTLYMLAVGHAVSLPDLSLVLCLMAGLALYFWRAVLQRDRVYMVSNSVGFAIQSAMLSAIIFS
;
A
#
# COMPACT_ATOMS: atom_id res chain seq x y z
N MET A 1 27.12 -19.57 -5.19
CA MET A 1 26.68 -18.83 -3.98
C MET A 1 26.49 -17.34 -4.29
N GLU A 2 27.31 -16.73 -5.14
CA GLU A 2 27.17 -15.31 -5.54
C GLU A 2 25.87 -15.00 -6.28
N ASN A 3 25.47 -15.83 -7.27
CA ASN A 3 24.22 -15.64 -8.00
C ASN A 3 22.97 -15.60 -7.11
N GLN A 4 22.85 -16.50 -6.12
CA GLN A 4 21.69 -16.54 -5.24
C GLN A 4 21.55 -15.29 -4.35
N LYS A 5 22.67 -14.68 -3.97
CA LYS A 5 22.68 -13.44 -3.20
C LYS A 5 22.26 -12.24 -4.06
N ASN A 6 22.61 -12.27 -5.35
CA ASN A 6 22.20 -11.22 -6.29
C ASN A 6 20.70 -11.28 -6.58
N ASP A 7 20.16 -12.50 -6.75
CA ASP A 7 18.73 -12.72 -6.96
C ASP A 7 17.88 -12.22 -5.78
N GLN A 8 18.33 -12.47 -4.54
CA GLN A 8 17.65 -11.96 -3.34
C GLN A 8 17.63 -10.43 -3.27
N ARG A 9 18.76 -9.77 -3.55
CA ARG A 9 18.83 -8.30 -3.56
C ARG A 9 17.95 -7.68 -4.64
N LEU A 10 17.87 -8.33 -5.80
CA LEU A 10 17.02 -7.90 -6.89
C LEU A 10 15.53 -8.05 -6.51
N GLN A 11 15.14 -9.16 -5.87
CA GLN A 11 13.79 -9.37 -5.33
C GLN A 11 13.40 -8.30 -4.30
N GLU A 12 14.29 -8.01 -3.35
CA GLU A 12 14.04 -6.95 -2.35
C GLU A 12 13.90 -5.58 -3.03
N THR A 13 14.79 -5.24 -3.97
CA THR A 13 14.78 -3.94 -4.67
C THR A 13 13.50 -3.75 -5.46
N ILE A 14 13.06 -4.77 -6.20
CA ILE A 14 11.80 -4.72 -6.96
C ILE A 14 10.60 -4.58 -6.00
N GLY A 15 10.60 -5.29 -4.87
CA GLY A 15 9.56 -5.18 -3.85
C GLY A 15 9.44 -3.77 -3.27
N TRP A 16 10.57 -3.13 -2.96
CA TRP A 16 10.60 -1.74 -2.48
C TRP A 16 10.16 -0.73 -3.54
N ILE A 17 10.61 -0.87 -4.79
CA ILE A 17 10.20 0.02 -5.89
C ILE A 17 8.69 -0.12 -6.14
N GLY A 18 8.18 -1.36 -6.17
CA GLY A 18 6.76 -1.63 -6.32
C GLY A 18 5.92 -1.01 -5.21
N MET A 19 6.37 -1.12 -3.94
CA MET A 19 5.72 -0.48 -2.79
C MET A 19 5.59 1.04 -2.99
N ILE A 20 6.70 1.70 -3.35
CA ILE A 20 6.71 3.16 -3.53
C ILE A 20 5.74 3.56 -4.65
N LEU A 21 5.79 2.87 -5.79
CA LEU A 21 4.92 3.20 -6.93
C LEU A 21 3.43 3.04 -6.60
N VAL A 22 3.05 1.94 -5.93
CA VAL A 22 1.65 1.67 -5.56
C VAL A 22 1.16 2.71 -4.55
N GLN A 23 1.97 3.07 -3.55
CA GLN A 23 1.57 4.09 -2.58
C GLN A 23 1.55 5.50 -3.14
N CYS A 24 2.46 5.82 -4.06
CA CYS A 24 2.45 7.10 -4.77
C CYS A 24 1.20 7.28 -5.62
N ALA A 25 0.55 6.20 -6.09
CA ALA A 25 -0.70 6.30 -6.85
C ALA A 25 -1.85 6.89 -6.03
N SER A 26 -1.86 6.69 -4.71
CA SER A 26 -2.87 7.25 -3.80
C SER A 26 -2.54 8.67 -3.33
N PHE A 27 -1.28 9.09 -3.46
CA PHE A 27 -0.79 10.39 -3.00
C PHE A 27 -1.44 11.60 -3.70
N PRO A 28 -1.61 11.65 -5.04
CA PRO A 28 -2.21 12.81 -5.71
C PRO A 28 -3.67 13.02 -5.29
N THR A 29 -4.45 11.94 -5.12
CA THR A 29 -5.84 12.00 -4.67
C THR A 29 -5.94 12.58 -3.25
N LEU A 30 -5.11 12.09 -2.33
CA LEU A 30 -5.06 12.60 -0.95
C LEU A 30 -4.56 14.05 -0.89
N TYR A 31 -3.57 14.41 -1.72
CA TYR A 31 -3.04 15.76 -1.79
C TYR A 31 -4.09 16.76 -2.30
N MET A 32 -4.77 16.45 -3.41
CA MET A 32 -5.82 17.32 -3.94
C MET A 32 -6.96 17.52 -2.94
N LEU A 33 -7.34 16.46 -2.22
CA LEU A 33 -8.33 16.55 -1.15
C LEU A 33 -7.86 17.45 -0.01
N ALA A 34 -6.59 17.32 0.42
CA ALA A 34 -6.03 18.16 1.49
C ALA A 34 -5.96 19.66 1.12
N VAL A 35 -5.78 19.97 -0.17
CA VAL A 35 -5.79 21.35 -0.70
C VAL A 35 -7.22 21.87 -0.92
N GLY A 36 -8.25 21.03 -0.70
CA GLY A 36 -9.66 21.41 -0.83
C GLY A 36 -10.19 21.42 -2.27
N HIS A 37 -9.49 20.77 -3.19
CA HIS A 37 -10.00 20.57 -4.55
C HIS A 37 -11.08 19.49 -4.57
N ALA A 38 -12.07 19.62 -5.45
CA ALA A 38 -13.04 18.57 -5.70
C ALA A 38 -12.34 17.39 -6.40
N VAL A 39 -12.33 16.23 -5.75
CA VAL A 39 -11.71 15.00 -6.25
C VAL A 39 -12.77 13.91 -6.31
N SER A 40 -12.81 13.13 -7.39
CA SER A 40 -13.61 11.91 -7.42
C SER A 40 -12.96 10.88 -6.50
N LEU A 41 -13.55 10.69 -5.32
CA LEU A 41 -13.12 9.67 -4.38
C LEU A 41 -13.55 8.29 -4.88
N PRO A 42 -12.73 7.25 -4.63
CA PRO A 42 -13.12 5.88 -4.94
C PRO A 42 -14.26 5.41 -4.04
N ASP A 43 -15.06 4.44 -4.53
CA ASP A 43 -16.18 3.89 -3.79
C ASP A 43 -15.74 3.25 -2.46
N LEU A 44 -16.58 3.38 -1.44
CA LEU A 44 -16.35 2.80 -0.11
C LEU A 44 -16.06 1.28 -0.17
N SER A 45 -16.79 0.55 -1.01
CA SER A 45 -16.62 -0.89 -1.20
C SER A 45 -15.23 -1.25 -1.73
N LEU A 46 -14.67 -0.42 -2.62
CA LEU A 46 -13.32 -0.63 -3.17
C LEU A 46 -12.26 -0.43 -2.08
N VAL A 47 -12.36 0.62 -1.28
CA VAL A 47 -11.40 0.89 -0.20
C VAL A 47 -11.44 -0.19 0.87
N LEU A 48 -12.64 -0.66 1.27
CA LEU A 48 -12.80 -1.75 2.23
C LEU A 48 -12.24 -3.08 1.72
N CYS A 49 -12.49 -3.43 0.46
CA CYS A 49 -11.89 -4.61 -0.17
C CYS A 49 -10.37 -4.55 -0.19
N LEU A 50 -9.78 -3.38 -0.51
CA LEU A 50 -8.34 -3.19 -0.49
C LEU A 50 -7.77 -3.31 0.92
N MET A 51 -8.42 -2.72 1.93
CA MET A 51 -8.01 -2.90 3.33
C MET A 51 -8.05 -4.37 3.76
N ALA A 52 -9.10 -5.11 3.40
CA ALA A 52 -9.20 -6.54 3.69
C ALA A 52 -8.09 -7.35 3.00
N GLY A 53 -7.82 -7.06 1.72
CA GLY A 53 -6.72 -7.68 0.96
C GLY A 53 -5.35 -7.40 1.57
N LEU A 54 -5.07 -6.14 1.93
CA LEU A 54 -3.82 -5.74 2.59
C LEU A 54 -3.66 -6.41 3.96
N ALA A 55 -4.73 -6.56 4.74
CA ALA A 55 -4.70 -7.28 6.00
C ALA A 55 -4.38 -8.78 5.81
N LEU A 56 -4.98 -9.42 4.79
CA LEU A 56 -4.69 -10.81 4.43
C LEU A 56 -3.24 -11.00 3.98
N TYR A 57 -2.72 -10.10 3.13
CA TYR A 57 -1.33 -10.14 2.69
C TYR A 57 -0.34 -9.83 3.80
N PHE A 58 -0.69 -8.93 4.72
CA PHE A 58 0.10 -8.69 5.92
C PHE A 58 0.20 -9.96 6.77
N TRP A 59 -0.92 -10.64 7.02
CA TRP A 59 -0.93 -11.91 7.76
C TRP A 59 -0.05 -12.97 7.08
N ARG A 60 -0.17 -13.10 5.75
CA ARG A 60 0.71 -13.98 4.97
C ARG A 60 2.18 -13.60 5.11
N ALA A 61 2.51 -12.32 5.09
CA ALA A 61 3.89 -11.83 5.21
C ALA A 61 4.48 -12.13 6.59
N VAL A 62 3.68 -12.03 7.66
CA VAL A 62 4.07 -12.44 9.02
C VAL A 62 4.43 -13.92 9.05
N LEU A 63 3.62 -14.79 8.43
CA LEU A 63 3.90 -16.23 8.34
C LEU A 63 5.19 -16.53 7.55
N GLN A 64 5.47 -15.77 6.50
CA GLN A 64 6.66 -15.93 5.64
C GLN A 64 7.90 -15.20 6.19
N ARG A 65 7.76 -14.46 7.30
CA ARG A 65 8.79 -13.55 7.86
C ARG A 65 9.36 -12.57 6.81
N ASP A 66 8.54 -12.21 5.83
CA ASP A 66 8.93 -11.29 4.77
C ASP A 66 8.77 -9.85 5.25
N ARG A 67 9.89 -9.22 5.61
CA ARG A 67 9.91 -7.86 6.16
C ARG A 67 9.46 -6.81 5.14
N VAL A 68 9.79 -6.99 3.87
CA VAL A 68 9.43 -6.03 2.81
C VAL A 68 7.92 -6.06 2.61
N TYR A 69 7.32 -7.25 2.53
CA TYR A 69 5.88 -7.37 2.42
C TYR A 69 5.14 -6.97 3.71
N MET A 70 5.67 -7.24 4.90
CA MET A 70 5.05 -6.77 6.14
C MET A 70 4.97 -5.24 6.16
N VAL A 71 6.09 -4.54 5.93
CA VAL A 71 6.12 -3.07 5.94
C VAL A 71 5.25 -2.51 4.82
N SER A 72 5.36 -3.06 3.60
CA SER A 72 4.57 -2.63 2.44
C SER A 72 3.07 -2.67 2.71
N ASN A 73 2.58 -3.81 3.21
CA ASN A 73 1.15 -3.98 3.47
C ASN A 73 0.67 -3.09 4.63
N SER A 74 1.48 -2.87 5.67
CA SER A 74 1.12 -1.94 6.76
C SER A 74 1.01 -0.49 6.28
N VAL A 75 1.97 -0.03 5.46
CA VAL A 75 1.94 1.33 4.90
C VAL A 75 0.74 1.49 3.96
N GLY A 76 0.48 0.49 3.12
CA GLY A 76 -0.70 0.47 2.27
C GLY A 76 -1.99 0.54 3.08
N PHE A 77 -2.09 -0.21 4.18
CA PHE A 77 -3.25 -0.18 5.06
C PHE A 77 -3.46 1.19 5.72
N ALA A 78 -2.39 1.87 6.12
CA ALA A 78 -2.46 3.21 6.69
C ALA A 78 -2.97 4.25 5.68
N ILE A 79 -2.48 4.19 4.43
CA ILE A 79 -2.93 5.07 3.34
C ILE A 79 -4.41 4.80 3.00
N GLN A 80 -4.81 3.53 2.92
CA GLN A 80 -6.21 3.17 2.71
C GLN A 80 -7.11 3.62 3.87
N SER A 81 -6.60 3.61 5.10
CA SER A 81 -7.32 4.15 6.27
C SER A 81 -7.52 5.67 6.17
N ALA A 82 -6.50 6.40 5.70
CA ALA A 82 -6.63 7.84 5.44
C ALA A 82 -7.66 8.12 4.34
N MET A 83 -7.67 7.32 3.26
CA MET A 83 -8.65 7.45 2.19
C MET A 83 -10.06 7.06 2.64
N LEU A 84 -10.20 6.04 3.49
CA LEU A 84 -11.47 5.70 4.13
C LEU A 84 -12.00 6.85 5.00
N SER A 85 -11.14 7.47 5.80
CA SER A 85 -11.50 8.65 6.60
C SER A 85 -11.98 9.79 5.70
N ALA A 86 -11.26 10.06 4.60
CA ALA A 86 -11.66 11.07 3.63
C ALA A 86 -13.06 10.82 3.07
N ILE A 87 -13.39 9.57 2.71
CA ILE A 87 -14.71 9.19 2.17
C ILE A 87 -15.83 9.33 3.22
N ILE A 88 -15.55 9.00 4.48
CA ILE A 88 -16.56 9.07 5.55
C ILE A 88 -16.89 10.52 5.92
N PHE A 89 -15.93 11.44 5.82
CA PHE A 89 -16.08 12.84 6.21
C PHE A 89 -16.21 13.83 5.04
N SER A 90 -16.22 13.37 3.79
CA SER A 90 -16.44 14.18 2.58
C SER A 90 -17.90 14.51 2.33
#